data_AF-A0A6N3QHF7-F1
#
_entry.id   AF-A0A6N3QHF7-F1
#
_cell.length_a   1.000
_cell.length_b   1.000
_cell.length_c   1.000
_cell.angle_alpha   90.00
_cell.angle_beta   90.00
_cell.angle_gamma   90.00
#
_symmetry.space_group_name_H-M   'P 1'
#
loop_
_entity.id
_entity.type
_entity.pdbx_description
1 polymer ?
#
loop_
_entity_poly.entity_id
_entity_poly.type
_entity_poly.pdbx_seq_one_letter_code
_entity_poly.pdbx_strand_id
1 'polypeptide(L)'
;MIQSFLKQVSTKPELIILVLMVMIIAMLIIPLPTYLVDFLIGLNIVLAILVFMGSFYIERILSFSTFPSVLLITTLFRLALSISTSRLILVDADAGKIITTFGQFVIGDSLAVGFVIFSIVTVVQFIVITKGSERVAEVAARFSLDGMPGKQMSIDADLKAGIIDAAGAKERRSILERESQLYGSFDGAMKFIKGDAIAGIIIIFVNLIGGISVGMSQHGMSLSGALSTYTILTIGDGLVSQIPALLISISAGFIVTRVNGDSDNMGRNIMSQIFGNPFVLIVTSALALAIGMLPGFPFFVFFLIAVTLTALFYYKKVVEKEKSLSESDSSGYTGTFDIDNSHDSSLAMIENLDAISSETVPLILLFAENKISANDMEGLIERIRSQFFIDYGVRLPTILYRTSNELKVDDIVLLINEVRADSFNIYFDKVCITDENGDIDALGIPVVSTSYNERVISWVDVSYTENLTNIDAKIKSAQDEFYHQLSQALLNNINEIFGIQETKNMLDQFENRYPDLLKEVFRHVTIQRISEVLQRLLGENISVRNLKLIMESLALWGSQRKRCHNIS
;
A
#
# COMPACT_ATOMS: atom_id res chain seq x y z
N MET A 1 50.13 8.03 21.23
CA MET A 1 50.34 8.58 19.87
C MET A 1 49.19 8.20 18.92
N ILE A 2 48.85 6.91 18.78
CA ILE A 2 47.71 6.47 17.94
C ILE A 2 46.36 7.02 18.44
N GLN A 3 46.11 7.04 19.75
CA GLN A 3 44.86 7.61 20.30
C GLN A 3 44.75 9.13 20.14
N SER A 4 45.85 9.88 20.22
CA SER A 4 45.80 11.34 19.98
C SER A 4 45.62 11.65 18.50
N PHE A 5 46.26 10.88 17.61
CA PHE A 5 46.06 10.95 16.16
C PHE A 5 44.61 10.61 15.77
N LEU A 6 44.03 9.54 16.31
CA LEU A 6 42.62 9.18 16.12
C LEU A 6 41.66 10.27 16.61
N LYS A 7 41.95 10.90 17.76
CA LYS A 7 41.14 12.03 18.28
C LYS A 7 41.24 13.28 17.39
N GLN A 8 42.43 13.56 16.84
CA GLN A 8 42.66 14.71 15.96
C GLN A 8 42.05 14.50 14.56
N VAL A 9 42.07 13.26 14.06
CA VAL A 9 41.41 12.84 12.82
C VAL A 9 39.88 12.89 12.98
N SER A 10 39.35 12.49 14.14
CA SER A 10 37.92 12.65 14.48
C SER A 10 37.46 14.10 14.50
N THR A 11 38.32 15.06 14.87
CA THR A 11 37.96 16.49 14.91
C THR A 11 37.96 17.19 13.55
N LYS A 12 38.51 16.58 12.49
CA LYS A 12 38.55 17.15 11.12
C LYS A 12 38.35 16.07 10.04
N PRO A 13 37.12 15.57 9.85
CA PRO A 13 36.83 14.50 8.88
C PRO A 13 37.18 14.87 7.42
N GLU A 14 37.21 16.15 7.08
CA GLU A 14 37.65 16.67 5.77
C GLU A 14 39.08 16.23 5.41
N LEU A 15 39.98 16.12 6.40
CA LEU A 15 41.35 15.68 6.17
C LEU A 15 41.42 14.23 5.69
N ILE A 16 40.48 13.37 6.12
CA ILE A 16 40.43 11.96 5.70
C ILE A 16 40.15 11.89 4.19
N ILE A 17 39.17 12.66 3.72
CA ILE A 17 38.80 12.71 2.30
C ILE A 17 39.96 13.27 1.48
N LEU A 18 40.60 14.36 1.93
CA LEU A 18 41.76 14.95 1.25
C LEU A 18 42.92 13.95 1.15
N VAL A 19 43.27 13.28 2.25
CA VAL A 19 44.33 12.26 2.27
C VAL A 19 43.98 11.10 1.35
N LEU A 20 42.73 10.65 1.33
CA LEU A 20 42.27 9.61 0.42
C LEU A 20 42.41 10.04 -1.05
N MET A 21 42.04 11.28 -1.40
CA MET A 21 42.20 11.79 -2.77
C MET A 21 43.67 11.90 -3.18
N VAL A 22 44.54 12.41 -2.30
CA VAL A 22 45.98 12.46 -2.54
C VAL A 22 46.54 11.05 -2.72
N MET A 23 46.08 10.10 -1.91
CA MET A 23 46.45 8.70 -2.02
C MET A 23 46.05 8.13 -3.38
N ILE A 24 44.80 8.33 -3.84
CA ILE A 24 44.32 7.89 -5.17
C ILE A 24 45.22 8.43 -6.29
N ILE A 25 45.57 9.72 -6.25
CA ILE A 25 46.47 10.33 -7.25
C ILE A 25 47.88 9.71 -7.16
N ALA A 26 48.40 9.51 -5.94
CA ALA A 26 49.70 8.89 -5.74
C ALA A 26 49.75 7.46 -6.28
N MET A 27 48.69 6.67 -6.14
CA MET A 27 48.59 5.30 -6.67
C MET A 27 48.71 5.23 -8.19
N LEU A 28 48.22 6.23 -8.90
CA LEU A 28 48.31 6.29 -10.36
C LEU A 28 49.74 6.54 -10.84
N ILE A 29 50.55 7.24 -10.05
CA ILE A 29 51.91 7.64 -10.44
C ILE A 29 52.94 6.65 -9.88
N ILE A 30 52.85 6.35 -8.59
CA ILE A 30 53.87 5.61 -7.84
C ILE A 30 53.52 4.11 -7.80
N PRO A 31 54.47 3.21 -8.16
CA PRO A 31 54.26 1.78 -8.01
C PRO A 31 54.10 1.41 -6.54
N LEU A 32 53.06 0.63 -6.23
CA LEU A 32 52.75 0.20 -4.88
C LEU A 32 53.38 -1.18 -4.61
N PRO A 33 53.91 -1.42 -3.40
CA PRO A 33 54.32 -2.78 -3.03
C PRO A 33 53.10 -3.69 -2.90
N THR A 34 53.26 -4.98 -3.22
CA THR A 34 52.18 -5.99 -3.26
C THR A 34 51.40 -6.09 -1.94
N TYR A 35 52.08 -6.00 -0.80
CA TYR A 35 51.42 -5.99 0.52
C TYR A 35 50.45 -4.82 0.72
N LEU A 36 50.80 -3.64 0.20
CA LEU A 36 49.96 -2.45 0.31
C LEU A 36 48.74 -2.60 -0.61
N VAL A 37 48.93 -3.15 -1.81
CA VAL A 37 47.84 -3.47 -2.74
C VAL A 37 46.85 -4.45 -2.12
N ASP A 38 47.33 -5.55 -1.53
CA ASP A 38 46.47 -6.51 -0.82
C ASP A 38 45.67 -5.83 0.31
N PHE A 39 46.32 -4.96 1.11
CA PHE A 39 45.63 -4.21 2.16
C PHE A 39 44.52 -3.30 1.60
N LEU A 40 44.81 -2.59 0.51
CA LEU A 40 43.88 -1.63 -0.09
C LEU A 40 42.72 -2.31 -0.82
N ILE A 41 42.96 -3.46 -1.45
CA ILE A 41 41.92 -4.33 -1.99
C ILE A 41 41.01 -4.81 -0.87
N GLY A 42 41.60 -5.31 0.23
CA GLY A 42 40.83 -5.72 1.41
C GLY A 42 39.98 -4.56 1.97
N LEU A 43 40.57 -3.37 2.08
CA LEU A 43 39.87 -2.15 2.48
C LEU A 43 38.72 -1.82 1.52
N ASN A 44 38.91 -1.94 0.20
CA ASN A 44 37.88 -1.68 -0.80
C ASN A 44 36.68 -2.64 -0.64
N ILE A 45 36.94 -3.94 -0.45
CA ILE A 45 35.90 -4.95 -0.22
C ILE A 45 35.13 -4.65 1.07
N VAL A 46 35.85 -4.37 2.17
CA VAL A 46 35.22 -4.04 3.46
C VAL A 46 34.38 -2.76 3.37
N LEU A 47 34.88 -1.72 2.69
CA LEU A 47 34.12 -0.50 2.44
C LEU A 47 32.86 -0.76 1.61
N ALA A 48 32.94 -1.61 0.58
CA ALA A 48 31.76 -1.97 -0.21
C ALA A 48 30.72 -2.75 0.60
N ILE A 49 31.15 -3.68 1.46
CA ILE A 49 30.27 -4.38 2.41
C ILE A 49 29.64 -3.40 3.40
N LEU A 50 30.42 -2.45 3.94
CA LEU A 50 29.92 -1.44 4.86
C LEU A 50 28.85 -0.55 4.21
N VAL A 51 29.09 -0.10 2.97
CA VAL A 51 28.13 0.68 2.18
C VAL A 51 26.87 -0.14 1.90
N PHE A 52 27.02 -1.42 1.55
CA PHE A 52 25.90 -2.35 1.34
C PHE A 52 25.08 -2.56 2.59
N MET A 53 25.70 -2.90 3.71
CA MET A 53 25.00 -3.04 4.99
C MET A 53 24.33 -1.74 5.41
N GLY A 54 25.02 -0.60 5.26
CA GLY A 54 24.45 0.72 5.51
C GLY A 54 23.16 0.97 4.72
N SER A 55 23.11 0.54 3.45
CA SER A 55 21.92 0.69 2.59
C SER A 55 20.66 -0.03 3.12
N PHE A 56 20.82 -1.16 3.81
CA PHE A 56 19.71 -1.93 4.37
C PHE A 56 19.09 -1.29 5.62
N TYR A 57 19.92 -0.68 6.47
CA TYR A 57 19.52 -0.18 7.79
C TYR A 57 19.06 1.28 7.81
N ILE A 58 19.18 2.01 6.70
CA ILE A 58 18.60 3.35 6.60
C ILE A 58 17.09 3.24 6.74
N GLU A 59 16.45 4.23 7.36
CA GLU A 59 14.99 4.35 7.43
C GLU A 59 14.48 5.28 6.32
N ARG A 60 15.04 6.50 6.24
CA ARG A 60 14.69 7.52 5.25
C ARG A 60 15.81 7.78 4.26
N ILE A 61 15.49 7.93 2.97
CA ILE A 61 16.48 8.17 1.90
C ILE A 61 17.40 9.38 2.18
N LEU A 62 16.86 10.44 2.77
CA LEU A 62 17.61 11.65 3.14
C LEU A 62 18.62 11.44 4.27
N SER A 63 18.48 10.37 5.07
CA SER A 63 19.41 10.06 6.16
C SER A 63 20.79 9.67 5.63
N PHE A 64 20.87 9.28 4.35
CA PHE A 64 22.13 9.01 3.66
C PHE A 64 22.38 9.96 2.48
N SER A 65 22.15 11.26 2.70
CA SER A 65 22.36 12.27 1.65
C SER A 65 23.80 12.35 1.11
N THR A 66 24.79 11.80 1.83
CA THR A 66 26.19 11.73 1.41
C THR A 66 26.50 10.53 0.51
N PHE A 67 25.54 9.63 0.29
CA PHE A 67 25.77 8.39 -0.47
C PHE A 67 26.32 8.62 -1.89
N PRO A 68 25.81 9.56 -2.71
CA PRO A 68 26.36 9.82 -4.04
C PRO A 68 27.85 10.22 -4.01
N SER A 69 28.28 10.97 -3.00
CA SER A 69 29.69 11.34 -2.82
C SER A 69 30.54 10.13 -2.42
N VAL A 70 30.02 9.26 -1.55
CA VAL A 70 30.68 8.00 -1.18
C VAL A 70 30.84 7.08 -2.40
N LEU A 71 29.80 6.99 -3.25
CA LEU A 71 29.86 6.26 -4.52
C LEU A 71 30.97 6.78 -5.42
N LEU A 72 31.06 8.09 -5.61
CA LEU A 72 32.08 8.70 -6.48
C LEU A 72 33.50 8.39 -5.96
N ILE A 73 33.73 8.59 -4.67
CA ILE A 73 35.05 8.37 -4.05
C ILE A 73 35.43 6.88 -4.10
N THR A 74 34.51 5.98 -3.75
CA THR A 74 34.78 4.52 -3.78
C THR A 74 35.03 4.01 -5.20
N THR A 75 34.35 4.59 -6.20
CA THR A 75 34.56 4.29 -7.62
C THR A 75 35.94 4.77 -8.08
N LEU A 76 36.33 6.00 -7.77
CA LEU A 76 37.67 6.51 -8.09
C LEU A 76 38.78 5.69 -7.41
N PHE A 77 38.56 5.31 -6.16
CA PHE A 77 39.49 4.46 -5.42
C PHE A 77 39.64 3.08 -6.09
N ARG A 78 38.54 2.48 -6.56
CA ARG A 78 38.55 1.22 -7.30
C ARG A 78 39.30 1.35 -8.63
N LEU A 79 39.01 2.39 -9.40
CA LEU A 79 39.68 2.62 -10.69
C LEU A 79 41.19 2.79 -10.52
N ALA A 80 41.62 3.56 -9.51
CA ALA A 80 43.04 3.72 -9.21
C ALA A 80 43.70 2.41 -8.78
N LEU A 81 43.01 1.62 -7.95
CA LEU A 81 43.46 0.27 -7.59
C LEU A 81 43.63 -0.63 -8.81
N SER A 82 42.65 -0.70 -9.71
CA SER A 82 42.73 -1.50 -10.94
C SER A 82 43.87 -1.06 -11.86
N ILE A 83 44.15 0.24 -11.95
CA ILE A 83 45.31 0.75 -12.71
C ILE A 83 46.63 0.34 -12.04
N SER A 84 46.73 0.43 -10.71
CA SER A 84 47.91 0.00 -9.97
C SER A 84 48.14 -1.52 -10.04
N THR A 85 47.08 -2.33 -9.95
CA THR A 85 47.17 -3.80 -10.09
C THR A 85 47.51 -4.21 -11.50
N SER A 86 46.92 -3.58 -12.53
CA SER A 86 47.31 -3.77 -13.94
C SER A 86 48.80 -3.57 -14.15
N ARG A 87 49.40 -2.53 -13.56
CA ARG A 87 50.84 -2.28 -13.66
C ARG A 87 51.65 -3.44 -13.09
N LEU A 88 51.30 -3.89 -11.88
CA LEU A 88 51.96 -5.01 -11.21
C LEU A 88 51.82 -6.32 -12.00
N ILE A 89 50.62 -6.60 -12.51
CA ILE A 89 50.36 -7.77 -13.39
C ILE A 89 51.28 -7.73 -14.61
N LEU A 90 51.33 -6.60 -15.32
CA LEU A 90 52.07 -6.48 -16.58
C LEU A 90 53.59 -6.46 -16.38
N VAL A 91 54.09 -5.78 -15.34
CA VAL A 91 55.53 -5.58 -15.11
C VAL A 91 56.15 -6.74 -14.36
N ASP A 92 55.53 -7.19 -13.27
CA ASP A 92 56.14 -8.12 -12.31
C ASP A 92 55.56 -9.54 -12.39
N ALA A 93 54.47 -9.75 -13.17
CA ALA A 93 53.70 -10.99 -13.21
C ALA A 93 53.25 -11.47 -11.81
N ASP A 94 53.10 -10.54 -10.87
CA ASP A 94 52.59 -10.74 -9.52
C ASP A 94 51.65 -9.58 -9.19
N ALA A 95 50.46 -9.88 -8.72
CA ALA A 95 49.42 -8.90 -8.40
C ALA A 95 49.08 -8.84 -6.90
N GLY A 96 49.85 -9.54 -6.06
CA GLY A 96 49.52 -9.73 -4.66
C GLY A 96 48.77 -11.03 -4.39
N LYS A 97 48.65 -11.37 -3.10
CA LYS A 97 48.11 -12.65 -2.64
C LYS A 97 46.61 -12.74 -2.80
N ILE A 98 45.88 -11.63 -2.66
CA ILE A 98 44.43 -11.66 -2.79
C ILE A 98 44.05 -11.99 -4.24
N ILE A 99 44.64 -11.28 -5.22
CA ILE A 99 44.34 -11.48 -6.64
C ILE A 99 44.69 -12.91 -7.09
N THR A 100 45.88 -13.39 -6.74
CA THR A 100 46.32 -14.76 -7.10
C THR A 100 45.40 -15.83 -6.50
N THR A 101 44.99 -15.67 -5.23
CA THR A 101 44.09 -16.62 -4.56
C THR A 101 42.68 -16.62 -5.20
N PHE A 102 42.13 -15.45 -5.52
CA PHE A 102 40.84 -15.35 -6.19
C PHE A 102 40.86 -15.94 -7.61
N GLY A 103 41.95 -15.72 -8.36
CA GLY A 103 42.13 -16.31 -9.68
C GLY A 103 42.17 -17.83 -9.63
N GLN A 104 42.94 -18.40 -8.70
CA GLN A 104 43.01 -19.85 -8.49
C GLN A 104 41.67 -20.44 -8.04
N PHE A 105 40.93 -19.75 -7.17
CA PHE A 105 39.63 -20.20 -6.67
C PHE A 105 38.60 -20.41 -7.80
N VAL A 106 38.56 -19.53 -8.80
CA VAL A 106 37.58 -19.64 -9.91
C VAL A 106 38.06 -20.55 -11.03
N ILE A 107 39.35 -20.59 -11.30
CA ILE A 107 39.90 -21.45 -12.37
C ILE A 107 39.92 -22.92 -11.93
N GLY A 108 40.15 -23.20 -10.65
CA GLY A 108 40.35 -24.55 -10.15
C GLY A 108 41.43 -25.27 -10.96
N ASP A 109 41.13 -26.47 -11.43
CA ASP A 109 42.05 -27.27 -12.24
C ASP A 109 41.93 -27.01 -13.76
N SER A 110 40.97 -26.20 -14.21
CA SER A 110 40.68 -26.01 -15.64
C SER A 110 40.57 -24.55 -16.04
N LEU A 111 41.61 -24.06 -16.72
CA LEU A 111 41.68 -22.70 -17.29
C LEU A 111 40.48 -22.38 -18.17
N ALA A 112 40.02 -23.34 -18.98
CA ALA A 112 38.86 -23.16 -19.84
C ALA A 112 37.56 -22.93 -19.05
N VAL A 113 37.32 -23.71 -17.99
CA VAL A 113 36.14 -23.57 -17.13
C VAL A 113 36.18 -22.24 -16.40
N GLY A 114 37.34 -21.88 -15.83
CA GLY A 114 37.55 -20.59 -15.18
C GLY A 114 37.25 -19.40 -16.09
N PHE A 115 37.73 -19.44 -17.33
CA PHE A 115 37.46 -18.41 -18.32
C PHE A 115 35.97 -18.26 -18.65
N VAL A 116 35.24 -19.38 -18.79
CA VAL A 116 33.79 -19.38 -19.05
C VAL A 116 33.03 -18.80 -17.86
N ILE A 117 33.32 -19.24 -16.63
CA ILE A 117 32.67 -18.73 -15.41
C ILE A 117 32.94 -17.23 -15.27
N PHE A 118 34.20 -16.81 -15.42
CA PHE A 118 34.56 -15.40 -15.36
C PHE A 118 33.86 -14.54 -16.41
N SER A 119 33.77 -15.03 -17.65
CA SER A 119 33.05 -14.34 -18.73
C SER A 119 31.57 -14.16 -18.39
N ILE A 120 30.92 -15.21 -17.85
CA ILE A 120 29.52 -15.14 -17.41
C ILE A 120 29.35 -14.09 -16.30
N VAL A 121 30.18 -14.15 -15.24
CA VAL A 121 30.09 -13.19 -14.12
C VAL A 121 30.29 -11.76 -14.63
N THR A 122 31.29 -11.53 -15.49
CA THR A 122 31.57 -10.20 -16.07
C THR A 122 30.39 -9.67 -16.89
N VAL A 123 29.80 -10.52 -17.74
CA VAL A 123 28.64 -10.15 -18.57
C VAL A 123 27.41 -9.85 -17.72
N VAL A 124 27.09 -10.71 -16.74
CA VAL A 124 25.96 -10.51 -15.81
C VAL A 124 26.16 -9.23 -15.00
N GLN A 125 27.37 -9.00 -14.47
CA GLN A 125 27.71 -7.81 -13.71
C GLN A 125 27.47 -6.52 -14.50
N PHE A 126 27.85 -6.48 -15.77
CA PHE A 126 27.67 -5.29 -16.60
C PHE A 126 26.25 -5.14 -17.15
N ILE A 127 25.75 -6.16 -17.87
CA ILE A 127 24.49 -6.08 -18.63
C ILE A 127 23.27 -6.11 -17.71
N VAL A 128 23.28 -6.98 -16.70
CA VAL A 128 22.11 -7.16 -15.83
C VAL A 128 22.19 -6.18 -14.67
N ILE A 129 23.31 -6.14 -13.96
CA ILE A 129 23.39 -5.46 -12.66
C ILE A 129 23.69 -3.98 -12.83
N THR A 130 24.78 -3.63 -13.50
CA THR A 130 25.20 -2.23 -13.65
C THR A 130 24.19 -1.44 -14.50
N LYS A 131 23.90 -1.94 -15.71
CA LYS A 131 22.91 -1.34 -16.63
C LYS A 131 21.48 -1.37 -16.07
N GLY A 132 21.10 -2.44 -15.36
CA GLY A 132 19.80 -2.53 -14.71
C GLY A 132 19.64 -1.48 -13.61
N SER A 133 20.64 -1.38 -12.72
CA SER A 133 20.65 -0.40 -11.63
C SER A 133 20.67 1.04 -12.16
N GLU A 134 21.42 1.31 -13.24
CA GLU A 134 21.42 2.63 -13.91
C GLU A 134 20.00 3.01 -14.36
N ARG A 135 19.30 2.13 -15.08
CA ARG A 135 17.94 2.40 -15.55
C ARG A 135 16.95 2.60 -14.42
N VAL A 136 17.01 1.75 -13.39
CA VAL A 136 16.16 1.88 -12.21
C VAL A 136 16.40 3.23 -11.54
N ALA A 137 17.66 3.64 -11.40
CA ALA A 137 18.01 4.91 -10.78
C ALA A 137 17.58 6.12 -11.61
N GLU A 138 17.81 6.10 -12.93
CA GLU A 138 17.42 7.15 -13.86
C GLU A 138 15.91 7.36 -13.84
N VAL A 139 15.14 6.27 -13.96
CA VAL A 139 13.67 6.31 -14.02
C VAL A 139 13.09 6.80 -12.69
N ALA A 140 13.57 6.27 -11.56
CA ALA A 140 13.09 6.67 -10.24
C ALA A 140 13.46 8.12 -9.90
N ALA A 141 14.66 8.57 -10.24
CA ALA A 141 15.07 9.96 -10.08
C ALA A 141 14.20 10.88 -10.94
N ARG A 142 13.97 10.53 -12.21
CA ARG A 142 13.12 11.31 -13.10
C ARG A 142 11.70 11.42 -12.60
N PHE A 143 11.05 10.32 -12.23
CA PHE A 143 9.68 10.35 -11.70
C PHE A 143 9.59 11.13 -10.38
N SER A 144 10.59 10.98 -9.50
CA SER A 144 10.63 11.73 -8.24
C SER A 144 10.81 13.22 -8.46
N LEU A 145 11.64 13.61 -9.43
CA LEU A 145 11.87 15.00 -9.84
C LEU A 145 10.64 15.61 -10.54
N ASP A 146 10.01 14.87 -11.46
CA ASP A 146 8.80 15.29 -12.17
C ASP A 146 7.62 15.48 -11.20
N GLY A 147 7.59 14.72 -10.10
CA GLY A 147 6.60 14.85 -9.03
C GLY A 147 6.82 16.02 -8.05
N MET A 148 7.96 16.71 -8.10
CA MET A 148 8.29 17.77 -7.12
C MET A 148 7.41 19.01 -7.20
N PRO A 149 7.04 19.53 -8.38
CA PRO A 149 6.10 20.65 -8.46
C PRO A 149 4.78 20.34 -7.77
N GLY A 150 4.28 19.10 -7.90
CA GLY A 150 3.07 18.64 -7.19
C GLY A 150 3.24 18.65 -5.67
N LYS A 151 4.36 18.13 -5.15
CA LYS A 151 4.69 18.20 -3.72
C LYS A 151 4.84 19.65 -3.22
N GLN A 152 5.46 20.54 -4.00
CA GLN A 152 5.58 21.98 -3.67
C GLN A 152 4.21 22.65 -3.62
N MET A 153 3.37 22.41 -4.62
CA MET A 153 2.00 22.94 -4.68
C MET A 153 1.15 22.43 -3.51
N SER A 154 1.32 21.17 -3.09
CA SER A 154 0.65 20.61 -1.90
C SER A 154 1.07 21.34 -0.63
N ILE A 155 2.35 21.65 -0.45
CA ILE A 155 2.84 22.42 0.72
C ILE A 155 2.24 23.84 0.70
N ASP A 156 2.15 24.46 -0.48
CA ASP A 156 1.56 25.79 -0.63
C ASP A 156 0.05 25.80 -0.39
N ALA A 157 -0.64 24.74 -0.79
CA ALA A 157 -2.05 24.53 -0.52
C ALA A 157 -2.30 24.32 0.98
N ASP A 158 -1.50 23.49 1.65
CA ASP A 158 -1.57 23.25 3.10
C ASP A 158 -1.34 24.54 3.90
N LEU A 159 -0.37 25.36 3.49
CA LEU A 159 -0.07 26.65 4.12
C LEU A 159 -1.24 27.64 3.95
N LYS A 160 -1.84 27.69 2.75
CA LYS A 160 -3.01 28.53 2.47
C LYS A 160 -4.26 28.05 3.21
N ALA A 161 -4.40 26.74 3.40
CA ALA A 161 -5.49 26.11 4.13
C ALA A 161 -5.33 26.21 5.66
N GLY A 162 -4.17 26.66 6.16
CA GLY A 162 -3.88 26.76 7.59
C GLY A 162 -3.60 25.41 8.28
N ILE A 163 -3.37 24.34 7.51
CA ILE A 163 -3.01 23.01 8.04
C ILE A 163 -1.58 23.04 8.60
N ILE A 164 -0.71 23.83 7.98
CA ILE A 164 0.67 24.05 8.42
C ILE A 164 0.96 25.54 8.57
N ASP A 165 1.88 25.87 9.47
CA ASP A 165 2.36 27.23 9.69
C ASP A 165 3.53 27.57 8.73
N ALA A 166 3.95 28.85 8.73
CA ALA A 166 5.04 29.30 7.87
C ALA A 166 6.38 28.61 8.19
N ALA A 167 6.61 28.23 9.45
CA ALA A 167 7.81 27.51 9.86
C ALA A 167 7.80 26.07 9.33
N GLY A 168 6.69 25.35 9.48
CA GLY A 168 6.50 24.00 8.96
C GLY A 168 6.55 23.95 7.43
N ALA A 169 5.98 24.94 6.75
CA ALA A 169 6.11 25.06 5.30
C ALA A 169 7.57 25.26 4.84
N LYS A 170 8.35 26.06 5.58
CA LYS A 170 9.79 26.26 5.31
C LYS A 170 10.58 24.96 5.51
N GLU A 171 10.31 24.23 6.58
CA GLU A 171 10.97 22.93 6.85
C GLU A 171 10.65 21.90 5.75
N ARG A 172 9.37 21.72 5.41
CA ARG A 172 8.95 20.80 4.34
C ARG A 172 9.56 21.16 2.98
N ARG A 173 9.65 22.45 2.65
CA ARG A 173 10.34 22.92 1.42
C ARG A 173 11.84 22.59 1.46
N SER A 174 12.52 22.79 2.59
CA SER A 174 13.94 22.44 2.74
C SER A 174 14.18 20.94 2.58
N ILE A 175 13.29 20.10 3.15
CA ILE A 175 13.33 18.65 2.97
C ILE A 175 13.17 18.28 1.49
N LEU A 176 12.20 18.89 0.80
CA LEU A 176 11.92 18.66 -0.61
C LEU A 176 13.08 19.12 -1.53
N GLU A 177 13.71 20.25 -1.21
CA GLU A 177 14.92 20.73 -1.91
C GLU A 177 16.07 19.73 -1.76
N ARG A 178 16.32 19.24 -0.54
CA ARG A 178 17.34 18.21 -0.29
C ARG A 178 17.02 16.89 -1.00
N GLU A 179 15.74 16.52 -1.07
CA GLU A 179 15.27 15.36 -1.84
C GLU A 179 15.58 15.54 -3.34
N SER A 180 15.35 16.75 -3.87
CA SER A 180 15.64 17.10 -5.28
C SER A 180 17.12 16.97 -5.60
N GLN A 181 17.96 17.59 -4.79
CA GLN A 181 19.40 17.55 -4.95
C GLN A 181 19.95 16.12 -4.81
N LEU A 182 19.36 15.33 -3.92
CA LEU A 182 19.74 13.93 -3.73
C LEU A 182 19.44 13.12 -4.99
N TYR A 183 18.21 13.13 -5.52
CA TYR A 183 17.89 12.39 -6.74
C TYR A 183 18.70 12.84 -7.96
N GLY A 184 18.95 14.15 -8.09
CA GLY A 184 19.81 14.68 -9.16
C GLY A 184 21.27 14.22 -9.06
N SER A 185 21.84 14.24 -7.85
CA SER A 185 23.22 13.76 -7.62
C SER A 185 23.36 12.23 -7.75
N PHE A 186 22.31 11.47 -7.40
CA PHE A 186 22.25 10.02 -7.60
C PHE A 186 22.31 9.62 -9.08
N ASP A 187 21.51 10.24 -9.95
CA ASP A 187 21.54 9.97 -11.39
C ASP A 187 22.94 10.23 -11.98
N GLY A 188 23.57 11.34 -11.57
CA GLY A 188 24.96 11.64 -11.93
C GLY A 188 25.95 10.57 -11.48
N ALA A 189 25.91 10.18 -10.20
CA ALA A 189 26.82 9.17 -9.64
C ALA A 189 26.66 7.80 -10.31
N MET A 190 25.45 7.40 -10.70
CA MET A 190 25.20 6.12 -11.38
C MET A 190 25.83 6.06 -12.76
N LYS A 191 25.86 7.18 -13.50
CA LYS A 191 26.56 7.27 -14.79
C LYS A 191 28.08 7.07 -14.63
N PHE A 192 28.66 7.50 -13.52
CA PHE A 192 30.08 7.22 -13.18
C PHE A 192 30.33 5.74 -12.92
N ILE A 193 29.46 5.06 -12.17
CA ILE A 193 29.59 3.62 -11.88
C ILE A 193 29.53 2.79 -13.17
N LYS A 194 28.65 3.17 -14.11
CA LYS A 194 28.62 2.56 -15.44
C LYS A 194 29.94 2.74 -16.20
N GLY A 195 30.50 3.95 -16.17
CA GLY A 195 31.79 4.25 -16.79
C GLY A 195 32.92 3.39 -16.21
N ASP A 196 32.93 3.23 -14.89
CA ASP A 196 33.88 2.36 -14.17
C ASP A 196 33.75 0.89 -14.59
N ALA A 197 32.53 0.36 -14.70
CA ALA A 197 32.32 -1.02 -15.14
C ALA A 197 32.81 -1.26 -16.59
N ILE A 198 32.64 -0.28 -17.49
CA ILE A 198 33.19 -0.34 -18.85
C ILE A 198 34.72 -0.32 -18.80
N ALA A 199 35.30 0.58 -18.00
CA ALA A 199 36.75 0.66 -17.80
C ALA A 199 37.31 -0.65 -17.26
N GLY A 200 36.65 -1.28 -16.29
CA GLY A 200 37.04 -2.59 -15.75
C GLY A 200 37.08 -3.69 -16.82
N ILE A 201 36.09 -3.77 -17.70
CA ILE A 201 36.10 -4.71 -18.83
C ILE A 201 37.28 -4.44 -19.77
N ILE A 202 37.55 -3.17 -20.08
CA ILE A 202 38.69 -2.78 -20.92
C ILE A 202 40.01 -3.19 -20.25
N ILE A 203 40.16 -2.94 -18.95
CA ILE A 203 41.34 -3.31 -18.16
C ILE A 203 41.58 -4.81 -18.21
N ILE A 204 40.53 -5.63 -18.07
CA ILE A 204 40.61 -7.10 -18.21
C ILE A 204 41.18 -7.49 -19.57
N PHE A 205 40.67 -6.91 -20.67
CA PHE A 205 41.20 -7.21 -22.01
C PHE A 205 42.65 -6.75 -22.18
N VAL A 206 43.01 -5.58 -21.66
CA VAL A 206 44.37 -5.04 -21.72
C VAL A 206 45.33 -5.91 -20.91
N ASN A 207 44.94 -6.34 -19.70
CA ASN A 207 45.75 -7.22 -18.85
C ASN A 207 45.95 -8.60 -19.48
N LEU A 208 44.89 -9.17 -20.09
CA LEU A 208 44.99 -10.47 -20.75
C LEU A 208 45.90 -10.41 -21.98
N ILE A 209 45.61 -9.52 -22.93
CA ILE A 209 46.34 -9.44 -24.21
C ILE A 209 47.74 -8.86 -24.01
N GLY A 210 47.84 -7.75 -23.28
CA GLY A 210 49.09 -7.09 -22.95
C GLY A 210 49.97 -7.99 -22.08
N GLY A 211 49.39 -8.69 -21.11
CA GLY A 211 50.10 -9.61 -20.24
C GLY A 211 50.71 -10.79 -20.98
N ILE A 212 49.94 -11.44 -21.87
CA ILE A 212 50.48 -12.53 -22.70
C ILE A 212 51.62 -12.01 -23.60
N SER A 213 51.45 -10.84 -24.21
CA SER A 213 52.46 -10.23 -25.08
C SER A 213 53.75 -9.88 -24.31
N VAL A 214 53.64 -9.25 -23.14
CA VAL A 214 54.77 -8.89 -22.27
C VAL A 214 55.43 -10.12 -21.65
N GLY A 215 54.65 -11.12 -21.25
CA GLY A 215 55.14 -12.39 -20.72
C GLY A 215 55.99 -13.16 -21.73
N MET A 216 55.56 -13.18 -23.00
CA MET A 216 56.33 -13.82 -24.08
C MET A 216 57.55 -12.98 -24.49
N SER A 217 57.39 -11.66 -24.65
CA SER A 217 58.45 -10.79 -25.20
C SER A 217 59.51 -10.38 -24.19
N GLN A 218 59.15 -10.13 -22.93
CA GLN A 218 60.07 -9.60 -21.91
C GLN A 218 60.48 -10.67 -20.90
N HIS A 219 59.55 -11.54 -20.48
CA HIS A 219 59.80 -12.57 -19.49
C HIS A 219 60.23 -13.93 -20.10
N GLY A 220 60.29 -14.03 -21.43
CA GLY A 220 60.72 -15.24 -22.14
C GLY A 220 59.81 -16.46 -21.90
N MET A 221 58.57 -16.25 -21.48
CA MET A 221 57.63 -17.33 -21.18
C MET A 221 57.14 -18.01 -22.46
N SER A 222 56.88 -19.32 -22.39
CA SER A 222 56.15 -20.01 -23.45
C SER A 222 54.71 -19.51 -23.52
N LEU A 223 54.06 -19.60 -24.70
CA LEU A 223 52.67 -19.17 -24.88
C LEU A 223 51.74 -19.82 -23.84
N SER A 224 51.93 -21.10 -23.54
CA SER A 224 51.15 -21.83 -22.53
C SER A 224 51.40 -21.32 -21.11
N GLY A 225 52.66 -21.05 -20.74
CA GLY A 225 53.01 -20.50 -19.42
C GLY A 225 52.49 -19.07 -19.22
N ALA A 226 52.60 -18.23 -20.25
CA ALA A 226 52.06 -16.88 -20.27
C ALA A 226 50.53 -16.89 -20.17
N LEU A 227 49.85 -17.75 -20.95
CA LEU A 227 48.39 -17.93 -20.88
C LEU A 227 47.96 -18.34 -19.47
N SER A 228 48.61 -19.33 -18.86
CA SER A 228 48.27 -19.77 -17.50
C SER A 228 48.39 -18.63 -16.49
N THR A 229 49.56 -18.00 -16.42
CA THR A 229 49.88 -16.99 -15.41
C THR A 229 49.01 -15.75 -15.56
N TYR A 230 48.98 -15.16 -16.75
CA TYR A 230 48.25 -13.91 -16.97
C TYR A 230 46.74 -14.11 -17.02
N THR A 231 46.24 -15.29 -17.40
CA THR A 231 44.80 -15.58 -17.26
C THR A 231 44.41 -15.67 -15.79
N ILE A 232 45.19 -16.36 -14.95
CA ILE A 232 44.93 -16.45 -13.50
C ILE A 232 44.93 -15.07 -12.86
N LEU A 233 45.96 -14.25 -13.13
CA LEU A 233 46.07 -12.91 -12.57
C LEU A 233 44.96 -11.97 -13.07
N THR A 234 44.64 -12.03 -14.36
CA THR A 234 43.60 -11.16 -14.95
C THR A 234 42.20 -11.54 -14.47
N ILE A 235 41.89 -12.84 -14.39
CA ILE A 235 40.61 -13.30 -13.83
C ILE A 235 40.52 -12.94 -12.35
N GLY A 236 41.61 -13.12 -11.59
CA GLY A 236 41.68 -12.73 -10.19
C GLY A 236 41.40 -11.25 -9.97
N ASP A 237 42.08 -10.37 -10.71
CA ASP A 237 41.91 -8.90 -10.62
C ASP A 237 40.49 -8.48 -11.04
N GLY A 238 39.98 -9.09 -12.12
CA GLY A 238 38.60 -8.88 -12.57
C GLY A 238 37.57 -9.26 -11.52
N LEU A 239 37.71 -10.40 -10.85
CA LEU A 239 36.76 -10.84 -9.82
C LEU A 239 36.84 -9.99 -8.55
N VAL A 240 38.06 -9.66 -8.12
CA VAL A 240 38.32 -8.82 -6.95
C VAL A 240 37.72 -7.43 -7.13
N SER A 241 37.79 -6.86 -8.34
CA SER A 241 37.16 -5.57 -8.66
C SER A 241 35.64 -5.66 -8.84
N GLN A 242 35.12 -6.81 -9.29
CA GLN A 242 33.68 -7.02 -9.51
C GLN A 242 32.87 -7.16 -8.21
N ILE A 243 33.41 -7.79 -7.16
CA ILE A 243 32.66 -7.97 -5.89
C ILE A 243 32.26 -6.62 -5.25
N PRO A 244 33.18 -5.65 -5.05
CA PRO A 244 32.83 -4.32 -4.58
C PRO A 244 31.84 -3.60 -5.51
N ALA A 245 32.03 -3.72 -6.83
CA ALA A 245 31.16 -3.10 -7.83
C ALA A 245 29.72 -3.63 -7.77
N LEU A 246 29.56 -4.93 -7.58
CA LEU A 246 28.29 -5.62 -7.39
C LEU A 246 27.58 -5.09 -6.15
N LEU A 247 28.25 -5.14 -5.00
CA LEU A 247 27.69 -4.71 -3.72
C LEU A 247 27.25 -3.24 -3.79
N ILE A 248 28.10 -2.37 -4.34
CA ILE A 248 27.80 -0.94 -4.48
C ILE A 248 26.64 -0.69 -5.45
N SER A 249 26.58 -1.39 -6.58
CA SER A 249 25.48 -1.23 -7.56
C SER A 249 24.14 -1.67 -6.97
N ILE A 250 24.12 -2.80 -6.26
CA ILE A 250 22.91 -3.28 -5.58
C ILE A 250 22.49 -2.30 -4.47
N SER A 251 23.45 -1.79 -3.69
CA SER A 251 23.18 -0.78 -2.66
C SER A 251 22.50 0.45 -3.23
N ALA A 252 23.01 0.96 -4.35
CA ALA A 252 22.44 2.11 -5.03
C ALA A 252 21.03 1.80 -5.55
N GLY A 253 20.83 0.62 -6.14
CA GLY A 253 19.52 0.14 -6.55
C GLY A 253 18.52 0.12 -5.39
N PHE A 254 18.89 -0.43 -4.23
CA PHE A 254 18.03 -0.49 -3.05
C PHE A 254 17.69 0.88 -2.45
N ILE A 255 18.64 1.82 -2.45
CA ILE A 255 18.36 3.16 -1.91
C ILE A 255 17.36 3.88 -2.82
N VAL A 256 17.46 3.72 -4.14
CA VAL A 256 16.60 4.43 -5.09
C VAL A 256 15.21 3.80 -5.22
N THR A 257 15.08 2.48 -5.06
CA THR A 257 13.75 1.79 -5.09
C THR A 257 12.99 1.89 -3.78
N ARG A 258 13.55 2.51 -2.75
CA ARG A 258 12.88 2.70 -1.48
C ARG A 258 11.76 3.73 -1.61
N VAL A 259 10.56 3.35 -1.17
CA VAL A 259 9.40 4.24 -1.14
C VAL A 259 9.47 5.10 0.13
N ASN A 260 9.33 6.43 -0.03
CA ASN A 260 9.27 7.35 1.10
C ASN A 260 7.90 7.18 1.80
N GLY A 261 7.89 6.68 3.04
CA GLY A 261 6.66 6.56 3.83
C GLY A 261 6.70 5.50 4.94
N ASP A 262 7.51 4.46 4.78
CA ASP A 262 7.65 3.42 5.81
C ASP A 262 8.75 3.78 6.81
N SER A 263 8.43 3.73 8.10
CA SER A 263 9.36 3.94 9.21
C SER A 263 10.25 2.72 9.51
N ASP A 264 9.89 1.56 8.97
CA ASP A 264 10.62 0.30 9.17
C ASP A 264 11.77 0.13 8.16
N ASN A 265 12.76 -0.67 8.54
CA ASN A 265 13.86 -1.04 7.65
C ASN A 265 13.37 -1.90 6.47
N MET A 266 14.04 -1.79 5.32
CA MET A 266 13.64 -2.46 4.08
C MET A 266 13.60 -3.99 4.25
N GLY A 267 14.54 -4.56 5.00
CA GLY A 267 14.59 -6.01 5.23
C GLY A 267 13.35 -6.53 5.94
N ARG A 268 12.86 -5.81 6.95
CA ARG A 268 11.64 -6.14 7.68
C ARG A 268 10.41 -6.00 6.79
N ASN A 269 10.35 -4.99 5.93
CA ASN A 269 9.23 -4.81 5.00
C ASN A 269 9.18 -5.91 3.93
N ILE A 270 10.32 -6.27 3.33
CA ILE A 270 10.40 -7.39 2.39
C ILE A 270 9.96 -8.69 3.08
N MET A 271 10.48 -8.94 4.29
CA MET A 271 10.13 -10.15 5.03
C MET A 271 8.66 -10.17 5.43
N SER A 272 8.11 -9.04 5.90
CA SER A 272 6.72 -8.92 6.30
C SER A 272 5.76 -9.00 5.13
N GLN A 273 6.16 -8.59 3.92
CA GLN A 273 5.33 -8.67 2.71
C GLN A 273 5.38 -10.07 2.08
N ILE A 274 6.58 -10.64 1.86
CA ILE A 274 6.74 -11.96 1.23
C ILE A 274 6.15 -13.06 2.12
N PHE A 275 6.47 -13.03 3.41
CA PHE A 275 5.99 -14.02 4.37
C PHE A 275 4.73 -13.54 5.09
N GLY A 276 4.16 -12.41 4.66
CA GLY A 276 2.99 -11.75 5.24
C GLY A 276 1.75 -12.61 5.18
N ASN A 277 1.51 -13.19 4.01
CA ASN A 277 0.27 -13.85 3.66
C ASN A 277 0.32 -15.36 3.96
N PRO A 278 -0.46 -15.88 4.94
CA PRO A 278 -0.47 -17.30 5.29
C PRO A 278 -0.88 -18.22 4.13
N PHE A 279 -1.74 -17.75 3.24
CA PHE A 279 -2.18 -18.52 2.06
C PHE A 279 -1.03 -18.74 1.08
N VAL A 280 -0.17 -17.73 0.88
CA VAL A 280 1.02 -17.87 0.02
C VAL A 280 1.96 -18.94 0.58
N LEU A 281 2.20 -18.96 1.90
CA LEU A 281 3.10 -19.92 2.54
C LEU A 281 2.66 -21.38 2.37
N ILE A 282 1.36 -21.67 2.55
CA ILE A 282 0.86 -23.04 2.42
C ILE A 282 0.86 -23.51 0.96
N VAL A 283 0.50 -22.64 0.01
CA VAL A 283 0.54 -22.95 -1.42
C VAL A 283 1.97 -23.20 -1.88
N THR A 284 2.93 -22.37 -1.48
CA THR A 284 4.35 -22.58 -1.81
C THR A 284 4.91 -23.86 -1.18
N SER A 285 4.51 -24.19 0.05
CA SER A 285 4.89 -25.46 0.70
C SER A 285 4.37 -26.68 -0.07
N ALA A 286 3.09 -26.68 -0.45
CA ALA A 286 2.48 -27.76 -1.22
C ALA A 286 3.15 -27.90 -2.60
N LEU A 287 3.44 -26.78 -3.27
CA LEU A 287 4.14 -26.78 -4.55
C LEU A 287 5.58 -27.31 -4.43
N ALA A 288 6.30 -26.93 -3.36
CA ALA A 288 7.65 -27.43 -3.10
C ALA A 288 7.65 -28.97 -2.92
N LEU A 289 6.68 -29.53 -2.18
CA LEU A 289 6.52 -30.98 -2.06
C LEU A 289 6.21 -31.64 -3.41
N ALA A 290 5.29 -31.07 -4.19
CA ALA A 290 4.92 -31.61 -5.50
C ALA A 290 6.13 -31.65 -6.46
N ILE A 291 6.94 -30.58 -6.49
CA ILE A 291 8.17 -30.54 -7.29
C ILE A 291 9.19 -31.56 -6.76
N GLY A 292 9.34 -31.67 -5.44
CA GLY A 292 10.26 -32.63 -4.82
C GLY A 292 9.94 -34.10 -5.15
N MET A 293 8.67 -34.43 -5.38
CA MET A 293 8.23 -35.78 -5.75
C MET A 293 8.50 -36.13 -7.22
N LEU A 294 8.93 -35.17 -8.05
CA LEU A 294 9.29 -35.45 -9.44
C LEU A 294 10.61 -36.25 -9.52
N PRO A 295 10.67 -37.31 -10.35
CA PRO A 295 11.87 -38.12 -10.49
C PRO A 295 13.03 -37.29 -11.03
N GLY A 296 14.19 -37.36 -10.36
CA GLY A 296 15.40 -36.60 -10.69
C GLY A 296 15.62 -35.33 -9.86
N PHE A 297 14.64 -34.89 -9.05
CA PHE A 297 14.80 -33.77 -8.12
C PHE A 297 15.29 -34.24 -6.73
N PRO A 298 16.12 -33.43 -6.02
CA PRO A 298 16.58 -33.78 -4.68
C PRO A 298 15.45 -33.64 -3.64
N PHE A 299 14.64 -34.69 -3.48
CA PHE A 299 13.46 -34.71 -2.59
C PHE A 299 13.74 -34.15 -1.19
N PHE A 300 14.88 -34.52 -0.58
CA PHE A 300 15.25 -34.06 0.76
C PHE A 300 15.35 -32.53 0.88
N VAL A 301 15.86 -31.84 -0.15
CA VAL A 301 16.00 -30.37 -0.14
C VAL A 301 14.61 -29.71 -0.19
N PHE A 302 13.75 -30.17 -1.09
CA PHE A 302 12.39 -29.64 -1.23
C PHE A 302 11.50 -29.98 -0.04
N PHE A 303 11.66 -31.17 0.53
CA PHE A 303 10.96 -31.58 1.75
C PHE A 303 11.34 -30.67 2.92
N LEU A 304 12.62 -30.37 3.11
CA LEU A 304 13.08 -29.45 4.16
C LEU A 304 12.48 -28.06 3.98
N ILE A 305 12.48 -27.52 2.75
CA ILE A 305 11.87 -26.22 2.45
C ILE A 305 10.37 -26.23 2.78
N ALA A 306 9.64 -27.25 2.36
CA ALA A 306 8.21 -27.37 2.64
C ALA A 306 7.91 -27.45 4.14
N VAL A 307 8.71 -28.22 4.90
CA VAL A 307 8.59 -28.29 6.36
C VAL A 307 8.83 -26.92 6.99
N THR A 308 9.86 -26.19 6.57
CA THR A 308 10.14 -24.84 7.11
C THR A 308 9.03 -23.83 6.81
N LEU A 309 8.48 -23.83 5.60
CA LEU A 309 7.37 -22.95 5.23
C LEU A 309 6.08 -23.29 5.98
N THR A 310 5.81 -24.58 6.17
CA THR A 310 4.67 -25.05 6.95
C THR A 310 4.83 -24.69 8.43
N ALA A 311 6.04 -24.82 8.98
CA ALA A 311 6.35 -24.39 10.35
C ALA A 311 6.15 -22.87 10.54
N LEU A 312 6.59 -22.05 9.57
CA LEU A 312 6.36 -20.61 9.58
C LEU A 312 4.87 -20.25 9.51
N PHE A 313 4.09 -20.98 8.71
CA PHE A 313 2.64 -20.83 8.66
C PHE A 313 1.99 -21.12 10.02
N TYR A 314 2.34 -22.25 10.65
CA TYR A 314 1.83 -22.59 11.98
C TYR A 314 2.25 -21.58 13.04
N TYR A 315 3.52 -21.15 13.04
CA TYR A 315 4.01 -20.13 13.97
C TYR A 315 3.23 -18.82 13.83
N LYS A 316 2.99 -18.36 12.60
CA LYS A 316 2.18 -17.16 12.36
C LYS A 316 0.73 -17.32 12.81
N LYS A 317 0.10 -18.46 12.51
CA LYS A 317 -1.27 -18.74 12.93
C LYS A 317 -1.39 -18.79 14.46
N VAL A 318 -0.37 -19.31 15.16
CA VAL A 318 -0.31 -19.31 16.63
C VAL A 318 -0.11 -17.90 17.17
N VAL A 319 0.83 -17.13 16.62
CA VAL A 319 1.07 -15.73 17.04
C VAL A 319 -0.14 -14.84 16.75
N GLU A 320 -0.84 -15.02 15.64
CA GLU A 320 -2.04 -14.27 15.29
C GLU A 320 -3.23 -14.67 16.19
N LYS A 321 -3.32 -15.95 16.56
CA LYS A 321 -4.28 -16.45 17.57
C LYS A 321 -3.94 -15.98 18.99
N GLU A 322 -2.66 -15.91 19.36
CA GLU A 322 -2.21 -15.37 20.66
C GLU A 322 -2.34 -13.86 20.71
N LYS A 323 -2.16 -13.16 19.59
CA LYS A 323 -2.39 -11.72 19.48
C LYS A 323 -3.88 -11.42 19.50
N SER A 324 -4.74 -12.25 18.91
CA SER A 324 -6.20 -12.12 19.07
C SER A 324 -6.70 -12.55 20.45
N LEU A 325 -6.01 -13.48 21.15
CA LEU A 325 -6.29 -13.84 22.55
C LEU A 325 -5.73 -12.81 23.55
N SER A 326 -4.61 -12.15 23.24
CA SER A 326 -4.04 -11.07 24.07
C SER A 326 -4.73 -9.73 23.81
N GLU A 327 -5.23 -9.49 22.60
CA GLU A 327 -6.22 -8.44 22.32
C GLU A 327 -7.62 -8.81 22.82
N SER A 328 -7.89 -10.06 23.21
CA SER A 328 -9.11 -10.39 23.99
C SER A 328 -8.99 -10.05 25.48
N ASP A 329 -7.81 -9.63 25.95
CA ASP A 329 -7.60 -8.99 27.26
C ASP A 329 -7.31 -7.47 27.16
N SER A 330 -7.30 -6.87 25.95
CA SER A 330 -7.13 -5.40 25.82
C SER A 330 -7.74 -4.70 24.58
N SER A 331 -8.51 -5.38 23.74
CA SER A 331 -9.16 -4.78 22.54
C SER A 331 -10.12 -5.79 21.87
N GLY A 332 -11.25 -6.05 22.53
CA GLY A 332 -12.37 -6.78 21.94
C GLY A 332 -13.21 -5.91 21.01
N TYR A 333 -12.74 -5.65 19.78
CA TYR A 333 -13.56 -5.09 18.70
C TYR A 333 -13.15 -5.71 17.36
N THR A 334 -13.90 -6.73 16.95
CA THR A 334 -14.42 -7.00 15.59
C THR A 334 -15.03 -8.40 15.57
N GLY A 335 -16.13 -8.55 16.29
CA GLY A 335 -17.10 -9.61 16.01
C GLY A 335 -18.00 -9.12 14.89
N THR A 336 -17.91 -9.76 13.73
CA THR A 336 -19.08 -9.92 12.86
C THR A 336 -20.23 -10.38 13.74
N PHE A 337 -21.27 -9.55 13.87
CA PHE A 337 -22.47 -9.94 14.59
C PHE A 337 -23.22 -10.99 13.76
N ASP A 338 -22.96 -12.26 14.05
CA ASP A 338 -24.04 -13.25 14.09
C ASP A 338 -24.89 -12.88 15.31
N ILE A 339 -26.05 -12.26 15.08
CA ILE A 339 -27.05 -12.07 16.13
C ILE A 339 -27.74 -13.41 16.29
N ASP A 340 -27.25 -14.20 17.25
CA ASP A 340 -28.01 -15.32 17.77
C ASP A 340 -29.21 -14.76 18.56
N ASN A 341 -30.41 -15.15 18.13
CA ASN A 341 -31.69 -14.80 18.73
C ASN A 341 -31.75 -15.36 20.16
N SER A 342 -31.35 -14.56 21.14
CA SER A 342 -31.68 -14.81 22.54
C SER A 342 -32.61 -13.71 23.03
N HIS A 343 -33.91 -14.05 23.06
CA HIS A 343 -34.88 -13.39 23.90
C HIS A 343 -34.44 -13.57 25.36
N ASP A 344 -33.95 -12.51 25.99
CA ASP A 344 -34.09 -12.42 27.44
C ASP A 344 -34.31 -10.99 27.90
N SER A 345 -35.48 -10.81 28.51
CA SER A 345 -35.91 -9.60 29.17
C SER A 345 -35.26 -9.53 30.55
N SER A 346 -34.24 -8.69 30.71
CA SER A 346 -33.92 -8.11 32.02
C SER A 346 -33.01 -6.90 31.82
N LEU A 347 -33.32 -5.80 32.52
CA LEU A 347 -32.43 -4.67 32.71
C LEU A 347 -31.16 -5.17 33.43
N ALA A 348 -30.21 -5.68 32.66
CA ALA A 348 -28.88 -5.98 33.15
C ALA A 348 -28.19 -4.65 33.47
N MET A 349 -27.83 -4.46 34.74
CA MET A 349 -26.95 -3.37 35.15
C MET A 349 -25.66 -3.46 34.32
N ILE A 350 -25.37 -2.39 33.58
CA ILE A 350 -24.20 -2.27 32.73
C ILE A 350 -22.97 -2.12 33.66
N GLU A 351 -22.19 -3.20 33.83
CA GLU A 351 -21.07 -3.25 34.79
C GLU A 351 -19.79 -2.54 34.30
N ASN A 352 -19.72 -2.09 33.04
CA ASN A 352 -18.60 -1.31 32.51
C ASN A 352 -19.07 -0.22 31.55
N LEU A 353 -19.38 0.96 32.11
CA LEU A 353 -19.79 2.14 31.35
C LEU A 353 -18.65 2.70 30.46
N ASP A 354 -17.39 2.44 30.82
CA ASP A 354 -16.21 2.97 30.12
C ASP A 354 -15.79 2.14 28.88
N ALA A 355 -16.33 0.92 28.72
CA ALA A 355 -15.96 0.00 27.64
C ALA A 355 -16.97 -0.06 26.48
N ILE A 356 -18.13 0.58 26.63
CA ILE A 356 -19.16 0.64 25.61
C ILE A 356 -18.94 1.92 24.82
N SER A 357 -18.62 1.79 23.53
CA SER A 357 -18.68 2.94 22.62
C SER A 357 -20.08 3.53 22.71
N SER A 358 -20.17 4.83 22.97
CA SER A 358 -21.43 5.59 23.09
C SER A 358 -22.11 5.80 21.72
N GLU A 359 -22.21 4.73 20.95
CA GLU A 359 -22.81 4.70 19.63
C GLU A 359 -24.29 4.38 19.77
N THR A 360 -25.12 5.28 19.28
CA THR A 360 -26.58 5.08 19.21
C THR A 360 -26.90 4.04 18.15
N VAL A 361 -27.92 3.21 18.40
CA VAL A 361 -28.50 2.40 17.33
C VAL A 361 -29.17 3.32 16.32
N PRO A 362 -28.80 3.25 15.02
CA PRO A 362 -29.20 4.25 14.04
C PRO A 362 -30.70 4.23 13.70
N LEU A 363 -31.34 3.06 13.70
CA LEU A 363 -32.73 2.93 13.31
C LEU A 363 -33.43 1.81 14.08
N ILE A 364 -34.48 2.17 14.84
CA ILE A 364 -35.29 1.24 15.62
C ILE A 364 -36.78 1.43 15.26
N LEU A 365 -37.48 0.34 15.05
CA LEU A 365 -38.95 0.30 14.98
C LEU A 365 -39.51 -0.32 16.26
N LEU A 366 -40.34 0.43 16.98
CA LEU A 366 -41.09 -0.09 18.12
C LEU A 366 -42.46 -0.55 17.66
N PHE A 367 -42.81 -1.77 18.04
CA PHE A 367 -44.12 -2.37 17.80
C PHE A 367 -44.84 -2.61 19.13
N ALA A 368 -46.17 -2.49 19.13
CA ALA A 368 -47.00 -2.98 20.22
C ALA A 368 -46.87 -4.51 20.33
N GLU A 369 -46.85 -5.02 21.56
CA GLU A 369 -46.72 -6.45 21.84
C GLU A 369 -47.85 -7.25 21.14
N ASN A 370 -47.50 -8.36 20.49
CA ASN A 370 -48.42 -9.44 20.07
C ASN A 370 -49.21 -9.32 18.74
N LYS A 371 -48.56 -8.97 17.61
CA LYS A 371 -49.23 -9.14 16.29
C LYS A 371 -48.46 -9.84 15.18
N ILE A 372 -47.14 -9.98 15.23
CA ILE A 372 -46.40 -10.50 14.06
C ILE A 372 -45.30 -11.47 14.47
N SER A 373 -45.23 -12.63 13.81
CA SER A 373 -44.19 -13.64 14.01
C SER A 373 -42.82 -13.03 13.69
N ALA A 374 -41.78 -13.38 14.45
CA ALA A 374 -40.42 -12.85 14.26
C ALA A 374 -39.91 -12.99 12.81
N ASN A 375 -40.20 -14.13 12.16
CA ASN A 375 -39.82 -14.38 10.76
C ASN A 375 -40.52 -13.45 9.75
N ASP A 376 -41.78 -13.08 10.00
CA ASP A 376 -42.54 -12.20 9.10
C ASP A 376 -42.04 -10.75 9.20
N MET A 377 -41.54 -10.35 10.37
CA MET A 377 -40.91 -9.04 10.59
C MET A 377 -39.55 -8.92 9.93
N GLU A 378 -38.71 -9.95 10.04
CA GLU A 378 -37.40 -9.95 9.39
C GLU A 378 -37.55 -9.86 7.86
N GLY A 379 -38.49 -10.62 7.29
CA GLY A 379 -38.81 -10.55 5.86
C GLY A 379 -39.34 -9.18 5.41
N LEU A 380 -40.17 -8.52 6.24
CA LEU A 380 -40.68 -7.18 5.97
C LEU A 380 -39.58 -6.12 6.03
N ILE A 381 -38.66 -6.20 7.01
CA ILE A 381 -37.52 -5.29 7.14
C ILE A 381 -36.60 -5.40 5.91
N GLU A 382 -36.21 -6.61 5.51
CA GLU A 382 -35.36 -6.81 4.33
C GLU A 382 -36.03 -6.34 3.03
N ARG A 383 -37.36 -6.51 2.93
CA ARG A 383 -38.14 -5.96 1.81
C ARG A 383 -38.10 -4.43 1.80
N ILE A 384 -38.30 -3.77 2.94
CA ILE A 384 -38.22 -2.29 3.05
C ILE A 384 -36.84 -1.79 2.65
N ARG A 385 -35.77 -2.41 3.15
CA ARG A 385 -34.38 -2.03 2.82
C ARG A 385 -34.11 -2.17 1.32
N SER A 386 -34.56 -3.28 0.73
CA SER A 386 -34.41 -3.55 -0.70
C SER A 386 -35.19 -2.54 -1.55
N GLN A 387 -36.44 -2.25 -1.17
CA GLN A 387 -37.30 -1.32 -1.88
C GLN A 387 -36.78 0.12 -1.78
N PHE A 388 -36.33 0.54 -0.61
CA PHE A 388 -35.72 1.86 -0.41
C PHE A 388 -34.46 2.05 -1.25
N PHE A 389 -33.64 1.00 -1.37
CA PHE A 389 -32.48 1.02 -2.26
C PHE A 389 -32.89 1.10 -3.74
N ILE A 390 -33.95 0.40 -4.16
CA ILE A 390 -34.44 0.43 -5.55
C ILE A 390 -34.97 1.82 -5.90
N ASP A 391 -35.74 2.43 -5.00
CA ASP A 391 -36.42 3.70 -5.22
C ASP A 391 -35.45 4.87 -5.12
N TYR A 392 -34.61 4.92 -4.08
CA TYR A 392 -33.78 6.08 -3.77
C TYR A 392 -32.28 5.87 -4.01
N GLY A 393 -31.81 4.62 -4.14
CA GLY A 393 -30.39 4.32 -4.38
C GLY A 393 -29.51 4.35 -3.13
N VAL A 394 -30.10 4.48 -1.94
CA VAL A 394 -29.39 4.53 -0.65
C VAL A 394 -29.56 3.21 0.09
N ARG A 395 -28.48 2.72 0.70
CA ARG A 395 -28.52 1.52 1.55
C ARG A 395 -28.81 1.94 2.98
N LEU A 396 -29.93 1.47 3.52
CA LEU A 396 -30.28 1.70 4.92
C LEU A 396 -29.43 0.83 5.85
N PRO A 397 -29.05 1.35 7.03
CA PRO A 397 -28.47 0.55 8.10
C PRO A 397 -29.45 -0.54 8.54
N THR A 398 -28.96 -1.50 9.33
CA THR A 398 -29.83 -2.56 9.88
C THR A 398 -30.92 -1.93 10.75
N ILE A 399 -32.17 -2.24 10.44
CA ILE A 399 -33.34 -1.78 11.18
C ILE A 399 -33.58 -2.77 12.31
N LEU A 400 -33.38 -2.34 13.56
CA LEU A 400 -33.75 -3.17 14.70
C LEU A 400 -35.24 -3.00 14.99
N TYR A 401 -35.92 -4.07 15.39
CA TYR A 401 -37.26 -3.98 15.93
C TYR A 401 -37.26 -4.32 17.42
N ARG A 402 -38.08 -3.62 18.20
CA ARG A 402 -38.32 -3.95 19.62
C ARG A 402 -39.81 -3.88 19.91
N THR A 403 -40.27 -4.66 20.87
CA THR A 403 -41.64 -4.56 21.38
C THR A 403 -41.67 -3.63 22.59
N SER A 404 -42.73 -2.83 22.71
CA SER A 404 -42.97 -2.00 23.90
C SER A 404 -44.41 -2.12 24.35
N ASN A 405 -44.59 -2.17 25.67
CA ASN A 405 -45.89 -2.33 26.32
C ASN A 405 -46.57 -0.96 26.56
N GLU A 406 -45.86 0.14 26.29
CA GLU A 406 -46.36 1.50 26.43
C GLU A 406 -47.13 1.99 25.20
N LEU A 407 -47.04 1.28 24.07
CA LEU A 407 -47.67 1.62 22.81
C LEU A 407 -49.12 1.11 22.73
N LYS A 408 -50.00 1.88 22.09
CA LYS A 408 -51.36 1.41 21.80
C LYS A 408 -51.31 0.29 20.77
N VAL A 409 -52.29 -0.60 20.82
CA VAL A 409 -52.48 -1.64 19.82
C VAL A 409 -52.59 -0.96 18.44
N ASP A 410 -51.72 -1.36 17.50
CA ASP A 410 -51.59 -0.82 16.13
C ASP A 410 -50.75 0.48 15.95
N ASP A 411 -50.11 1.00 17.01
CA ASP A 411 -49.10 2.05 16.91
C ASP A 411 -47.70 1.46 16.61
N ILE A 412 -47.01 2.07 15.65
CA ILE A 412 -45.60 1.79 15.33
C ILE A 412 -44.82 3.09 15.52
N VAL A 413 -43.69 3.06 16.22
CA VAL A 413 -42.85 4.25 16.43
C VAL A 413 -41.48 4.05 15.79
N LEU A 414 -41.06 5.02 14.98
CA LEU A 414 -39.71 5.10 14.43
C LEU A 414 -38.81 5.89 15.38
N LEU A 415 -37.68 5.30 15.74
CA LEU A 415 -36.59 6.00 16.40
C LEU A 415 -35.38 6.03 15.48
N ILE A 416 -34.79 7.22 15.36
CA ILE A 416 -33.53 7.44 14.66
C ILE A 416 -32.52 7.86 15.71
N ASN A 417 -31.38 7.19 15.78
CA ASN A 417 -30.37 7.41 16.83
C ASN A 417 -30.98 7.39 18.25
N GLU A 418 -31.91 6.45 18.50
CA GLU A 418 -32.68 6.29 19.75
C GLU A 418 -33.58 7.49 20.13
N VAL A 419 -33.79 8.45 19.23
CA VAL A 419 -34.73 9.57 19.40
C VAL A 419 -35.99 9.31 18.58
N ARG A 420 -37.17 9.53 19.19
CA ARG A 420 -38.47 9.37 18.51
C ARG A 420 -38.56 10.34 17.33
N ALA A 421 -38.58 9.79 16.12
CA ALA A 421 -38.63 10.53 14.86
C ALA A 421 -40.06 10.64 14.32
N ASP A 422 -40.84 9.55 14.34
CA ASP A 422 -42.21 9.54 13.83
C ASP A 422 -43.06 8.41 14.45
N SER A 423 -44.37 8.45 14.26
CA SER A 423 -45.30 7.39 14.65
C SER A 423 -46.39 7.13 13.61
N PHE A 424 -46.69 5.85 13.39
CA PHE A 424 -47.60 5.37 12.36
C PHE A 424 -48.72 4.55 12.99
N ASN A 425 -49.92 4.67 12.43
CA ASN A 425 -51.10 3.90 12.80
C ASN A 425 -51.47 2.98 11.63
N ILE A 426 -50.96 1.74 11.66
CA ILE A 426 -51.08 0.81 10.54
C ILE A 426 -51.79 -0.46 10.99
N TYR A 427 -52.86 -0.82 10.27
CA TYR A 427 -53.60 -2.05 10.50
C TYR A 427 -53.19 -3.11 9.48
N PHE A 428 -52.22 -3.96 9.83
CA PHE A 428 -51.72 -5.02 8.93
C PHE A 428 -52.78 -6.06 8.52
N ASP A 429 -53.85 -6.19 9.32
CA ASP A 429 -54.98 -7.10 9.06
C ASP A 429 -56.04 -6.49 8.11
N LYS A 430 -55.87 -5.23 7.69
CA LYS A 430 -56.83 -4.47 6.88
C LYS A 430 -56.18 -3.98 5.59
N VAL A 431 -57.00 -3.47 4.68
CA VAL A 431 -56.56 -2.92 3.40
C VAL A 431 -56.82 -1.41 3.37
N CYS A 432 -55.89 -0.66 2.80
CA CYS A 432 -55.93 0.79 2.70
C CYS A 432 -56.63 1.24 1.41
N ILE A 433 -57.50 2.24 1.52
CA ILE A 433 -58.13 2.94 0.39
C ILE A 433 -57.66 4.39 0.43
N THR A 434 -57.15 4.88 -0.70
CA THR A 434 -56.63 6.25 -0.84
C THR A 434 -57.54 7.17 -1.66
N ASP A 435 -58.76 6.73 -2.00
CA ASP A 435 -59.70 7.54 -2.79
C ASP A 435 -60.43 8.57 -1.93
N GLU A 436 -60.41 9.84 -2.35
CA GLU A 436 -61.07 10.97 -1.70
C GLU A 436 -62.54 11.14 -2.13
N ASN A 437 -62.97 10.38 -3.15
CA ASN A 437 -64.34 10.46 -3.65
C ASN A 437 -65.30 9.79 -2.65
N GLY A 438 -66.21 10.60 -2.10
CA GLY A 438 -67.16 10.25 -1.03
C GLY A 438 -68.23 9.19 -1.34
N ASP A 439 -67.95 8.21 -2.21
CA ASP A 439 -68.84 7.10 -2.53
C ASP A 439 -68.71 5.91 -1.55
N ILE A 440 -67.71 5.92 -0.66
CA ILE A 440 -67.47 4.82 0.30
C ILE A 440 -68.54 4.81 1.40
N ASP A 441 -69.02 5.99 1.83
CA ASP A 441 -70.11 6.13 2.82
C ASP A 441 -71.44 5.59 2.28
N ALA A 442 -71.64 5.59 0.95
CA ALA A 442 -72.86 5.10 0.31
C ALA A 442 -73.00 3.56 0.34
N LEU A 443 -71.90 2.83 0.61
CA LEU A 443 -71.87 1.36 0.62
C LEU A 443 -72.10 0.74 2.01
N GLY A 444 -72.17 1.55 3.07
CA GLY A 444 -72.40 1.07 4.45
C GLY A 444 -71.27 0.20 5.01
N ILE A 445 -70.06 0.31 4.45
CA ILE A 445 -68.89 -0.47 4.86
C ILE A 445 -68.28 0.18 6.13
N PRO A 446 -67.94 -0.60 7.18
CA PRO A 446 -67.28 -0.05 8.36
C PRO A 446 -65.83 0.36 8.04
N VAL A 447 -65.57 1.66 7.96
CA VAL A 447 -64.25 2.24 7.69
C VAL A 447 -63.61 2.73 9.00
N VAL A 448 -62.34 2.40 9.20
CA VAL A 448 -61.51 3.02 10.26
C VAL A 448 -60.62 4.06 9.59
N SER A 449 -60.75 5.34 9.94
CA SER A 449 -59.91 6.40 9.37
C SER A 449 -58.74 6.75 10.28
N THR A 450 -57.56 6.90 9.69
CA THR A 450 -56.33 7.42 10.34
C THR A 450 -55.82 8.61 9.54
N SER A 451 -55.16 9.56 10.19
CA SER A 451 -54.52 10.68 9.49
C SER A 451 -53.00 10.61 9.57
N TYR A 452 -52.33 10.81 8.44
CA TYR A 452 -50.86 10.94 8.35
C TYR A 452 -50.52 12.08 7.39
N ASN A 453 -49.75 13.07 7.83
CA ASN A 453 -49.38 14.26 7.05
C ASN A 453 -50.56 14.89 6.28
N GLU A 454 -51.65 15.20 7.00
CA GLU A 454 -52.88 15.82 6.47
C GLU A 454 -53.69 14.97 5.47
N ARG A 455 -53.26 13.74 5.18
CA ARG A 455 -54.05 12.77 4.39
C ARG A 455 -54.92 11.92 5.29
N VAL A 456 -56.19 11.76 4.92
CA VAL A 456 -57.10 10.80 5.55
C VAL A 456 -56.94 9.46 4.84
N ILE A 457 -56.57 8.45 5.61
CA ILE A 457 -56.37 7.08 5.15
C ILE A 457 -57.50 6.22 5.71
N SER A 458 -58.22 5.56 4.82
CA SER A 458 -59.39 4.74 5.15
C SER A 458 -59.02 3.26 5.13
N TRP A 459 -59.23 2.58 6.25
CA TRP A 459 -58.95 1.15 6.41
C TRP A 459 -60.23 0.33 6.37
N VAL A 460 -60.24 -0.71 5.54
CA VAL A 460 -61.37 -1.62 5.37
C VAL A 460 -60.92 -3.06 5.58
N ASP A 461 -61.81 -3.90 6.09
CA ASP A 461 -61.53 -5.33 6.25
C ASP A 461 -61.29 -6.01 4.89
N VAL A 462 -60.37 -6.98 4.84
CA VAL A 462 -59.99 -7.74 3.63
C VAL A 462 -61.21 -8.38 2.96
N SER A 463 -62.23 -8.73 3.75
CA SER A 463 -63.49 -9.34 3.27
C SER A 463 -64.26 -8.47 2.26
N TYR A 464 -64.03 -7.16 2.23
CA TYR A 464 -64.73 -6.23 1.33
C TYR A 464 -63.93 -5.87 0.05
N THR A 465 -62.77 -6.48 -0.16
CA THR A 465 -61.89 -6.22 -1.32
C THR A 465 -62.57 -6.45 -2.67
N GLU A 466 -63.38 -7.52 -2.81
CA GLU A 466 -64.14 -7.79 -4.04
C GLU A 466 -65.16 -6.69 -4.35
N ASN A 467 -65.85 -6.16 -3.33
CA ASN A 467 -66.84 -5.09 -3.48
C ASN A 467 -66.19 -3.75 -3.87
N LEU A 468 -64.99 -3.48 -3.35
CA LEU A 468 -64.22 -2.27 -3.65
C LEU A 468 -63.61 -2.30 -5.05
N THR A 469 -63.22 -3.48 -5.53
CA THR A 469 -62.69 -3.66 -6.89
C THR A 469 -63.77 -3.38 -7.95
N ASN A 470 -65.04 -3.63 -7.64
CA ASN A 470 -66.17 -3.36 -8.54
C ASN A 470 -66.47 -1.86 -8.74
N ILE A 471 -65.90 -0.98 -7.91
CA ILE A 471 -66.16 0.48 -7.91
C ILE A 471 -64.92 1.25 -8.40
N ASP A 472 -63.89 0.55 -8.92
CA ASP A 472 -62.63 1.13 -9.39
C ASP A 472 -61.86 1.91 -8.30
N ALA A 473 -62.11 1.58 -7.02
CA ALA A 473 -61.41 2.19 -5.90
C ALA A 473 -59.93 1.75 -5.89
N LYS A 474 -59.01 2.70 -5.64
CA LYS A 474 -57.58 2.39 -5.52
C LYS A 474 -57.27 1.73 -4.19
N ILE A 475 -57.10 0.42 -4.23
CA ILE A 475 -56.77 -0.43 -3.09
C ILE A 475 -55.24 -0.55 -2.96
N LYS A 476 -54.70 -0.34 -1.75
CA LYS A 476 -53.28 -0.56 -1.41
C LYS A 476 -53.13 -1.53 -0.24
N SER A 477 -52.08 -2.36 -0.29
CA SER A 477 -51.73 -3.24 0.84
C SER A 477 -51.25 -2.42 2.05
N ALA A 478 -51.54 -2.89 3.26
CA ALA A 478 -51.04 -2.30 4.50
C ALA A 478 -49.52 -2.19 4.54
N GLN A 479 -48.81 -3.18 3.96
CA GLN A 479 -47.34 -3.17 3.89
C GLN A 479 -46.81 -2.08 2.94
N ASP A 480 -47.49 -1.85 1.82
CA ASP A 480 -47.08 -0.84 0.84
C ASP A 480 -47.37 0.57 1.37
N GLU A 481 -48.48 0.75 2.09
CA GLU A 481 -48.80 2.00 2.77
C GLU A 481 -47.82 2.28 3.91
N PHE A 482 -47.46 1.25 4.70
CA PHE A 482 -46.43 1.37 5.72
C PHE A 482 -45.07 1.77 5.13
N TYR A 483 -44.63 1.11 4.05
CA TYR A 483 -43.40 1.49 3.36
C TYR A 483 -43.45 2.94 2.86
N HIS A 484 -44.58 3.38 2.30
CA HIS A 484 -44.74 4.75 1.82
C HIS A 484 -44.62 5.77 2.98
N GLN A 485 -45.28 5.55 4.11
CA GLN A 485 -45.16 6.44 5.27
C GLN A 485 -43.75 6.41 5.88
N LEU A 486 -43.19 5.22 6.04
CA LEU A 486 -41.85 5.03 6.58
C LEU A 486 -40.77 5.68 5.70
N SER A 487 -40.83 5.48 4.39
CA SER A 487 -39.87 6.09 3.46
C SER A 487 -39.93 7.62 3.49
N GLN A 488 -41.12 8.22 3.59
CA GLN A 488 -41.26 9.66 3.80
C GLN A 488 -40.62 10.11 5.13
N ALA A 489 -40.88 9.39 6.23
CA ALA A 489 -40.30 9.71 7.53
C ALA A 489 -38.75 9.63 7.51
N LEU A 490 -38.20 8.63 6.81
CA LEU A 490 -36.75 8.46 6.63
C LEU A 490 -36.14 9.57 5.76
N LEU A 491 -36.82 9.98 4.68
CA LEU A 491 -36.32 11.03 3.79
C LEU A 491 -36.38 12.42 4.46
N ASN A 492 -37.42 12.69 5.25
CA ASN A 492 -37.51 13.90 6.06
C ASN A 492 -36.35 14.02 7.06
N ASN A 493 -35.85 12.88 7.54
CA ASN A 493 -34.74 12.78 8.49
C ASN A 493 -33.44 12.28 7.83
N ILE A 494 -33.28 12.47 6.51
CA ILE A 494 -32.16 11.88 5.76
C ILE A 494 -30.78 12.37 6.26
N ASN A 495 -30.70 13.59 6.79
CA ASN A 495 -29.46 14.17 7.30
C ASN A 495 -28.87 13.40 8.49
N GLU A 496 -29.72 12.72 9.27
CA GLU A 496 -29.31 11.92 10.43
C GLU A 496 -28.89 10.49 10.04
N ILE A 497 -29.38 10.00 8.89
CA ILE A 497 -29.18 8.60 8.44
C ILE A 497 -28.08 8.50 7.38
N PHE A 498 -27.92 9.53 6.54
CA PHE A 498 -27.03 9.51 5.39
C PHE A 498 -26.03 10.68 5.47
N GLY A 499 -24.81 10.41 5.95
CA GLY A 499 -23.77 11.39 6.14
C GLY A 499 -22.57 11.22 5.20
N ILE A 500 -21.43 11.75 5.66
CA ILE A 500 -20.16 11.69 4.92
C ILE A 500 -19.66 10.24 4.77
N GLN A 501 -19.86 9.41 5.79
CA GLN A 501 -19.37 8.03 5.81
C GLN A 501 -20.14 7.16 4.80
N GLU A 502 -21.46 7.28 4.77
CA GLU A 502 -22.33 6.57 3.82
C GLU A 502 -22.05 7.04 2.39
N THR A 503 -21.85 8.35 2.22
CA THR A 503 -21.44 8.94 0.93
C THR A 503 -20.10 8.35 0.48
N LYS A 504 -19.10 8.27 1.36
CA LYS A 504 -17.79 7.68 1.04
C LYS A 504 -17.92 6.22 0.63
N ASN A 505 -18.64 5.41 1.41
CA ASN A 505 -18.88 4.00 1.09
C ASN A 505 -19.56 3.84 -0.28
N MET A 506 -20.49 4.73 -0.63
CA MET A 506 -21.15 4.75 -1.94
C MET A 506 -20.18 5.12 -3.08
N LEU A 507 -19.30 6.11 -2.85
CA LEU A 507 -18.29 6.55 -3.81
C LEU A 507 -17.18 5.51 -4.02
N ASP A 508 -16.72 4.82 -2.98
CA ASP A 508 -15.70 3.77 -3.06
C ASP A 508 -16.20 2.61 -3.95
N GLN A 509 -17.47 2.23 -3.83
CA GLN A 509 -18.09 1.23 -4.71
C GLN A 509 -18.24 1.74 -6.16
N PHE A 510 -18.42 3.04 -6.34
CA PHE A 510 -18.50 3.66 -7.66
C PHE A 510 -17.13 3.75 -8.33
N GLU A 511 -16.06 3.98 -7.58
CA GLU A 511 -14.68 4.06 -8.05
C GLU A 511 -14.25 2.79 -8.79
N ASN A 512 -14.68 1.62 -8.31
CA ASN A 512 -14.41 0.33 -8.97
C ASN A 512 -14.91 0.26 -10.42
N ARG A 513 -15.94 1.04 -10.78
CA ARG A 513 -16.54 1.03 -12.13
C ARG A 513 -16.19 2.28 -12.95
N TYR A 514 -16.04 3.43 -12.30
CA TYR A 514 -15.80 4.73 -12.97
C TYR A 514 -14.69 5.54 -12.28
N PRO A 515 -13.44 5.03 -12.22
CA PRO A 515 -12.37 5.67 -11.46
C PRO A 515 -11.98 7.04 -12.04
N ASP A 516 -11.99 7.20 -13.37
CA ASP A 516 -11.57 8.44 -14.02
C ASP A 516 -12.59 9.57 -13.84
N LEU A 517 -13.88 9.25 -13.86
CA LEU A 517 -14.95 10.23 -13.59
C LEU A 517 -14.86 10.72 -12.14
N LEU A 518 -14.66 9.81 -11.19
CA LEU A 518 -14.57 10.17 -9.78
C LEU A 518 -13.32 11.03 -9.49
N LYS A 519 -12.18 10.72 -10.10
CA LYS A 519 -10.97 11.57 -10.06
C LYS A 519 -11.24 12.98 -10.59
N GLU A 520 -12.00 13.11 -11.67
CA GLU A 520 -12.35 14.42 -12.22
C GLU A 520 -13.29 15.21 -11.29
N VAL A 521 -14.28 14.54 -10.68
CA VAL A 521 -15.18 15.17 -9.70
C VAL A 521 -14.39 15.65 -8.47
N PHE A 522 -13.48 14.84 -7.93
CA PHE A 522 -12.69 15.20 -6.75
C PHE A 522 -11.72 16.37 -6.97
N ARG A 523 -11.39 16.72 -8.22
CA ARG A 523 -10.64 17.96 -8.51
C ARG A 523 -11.45 19.23 -8.21
N HIS A 524 -12.77 19.14 -8.20
CA HIS A 524 -13.66 20.30 -8.12
C HIS A 524 -14.58 20.30 -6.89
N VAL A 525 -14.93 19.14 -6.36
CA VAL A 525 -15.93 18.98 -5.29
C VAL A 525 -15.40 18.04 -4.20
N THR A 526 -15.50 18.47 -2.94
CA THR A 526 -15.14 17.65 -1.77
C THR A 526 -16.22 16.61 -1.47
N ILE A 527 -15.86 15.52 -0.79
CA ILE A 527 -16.82 14.48 -0.37
C ILE A 527 -17.96 15.08 0.46
N GLN A 528 -17.66 16.05 1.33
CA GLN A 528 -18.67 16.77 2.11
C GLN A 528 -19.71 17.48 1.23
N ARG A 529 -19.27 18.19 0.18
CA ARG A 529 -20.19 18.87 -0.76
C ARG A 529 -21.01 17.86 -1.58
N ILE A 530 -20.42 16.71 -1.92
CA ILE A 530 -21.15 15.62 -2.58
C ILE A 530 -22.25 15.10 -1.63
N SER A 531 -21.91 14.85 -0.37
CA SER A 531 -22.85 14.42 0.67
C SER A 531 -24.02 15.40 0.81
N GLU A 532 -23.74 16.70 0.91
CA GLU A 532 -24.79 17.74 0.96
C GLU A 532 -25.70 17.75 -0.28
N VAL A 533 -25.14 17.57 -1.48
CA VAL A 533 -25.93 17.53 -2.72
C VAL A 533 -26.84 16.30 -2.75
N LEU A 534 -26.32 15.13 -2.37
CA LEU A 534 -27.09 13.90 -2.31
C LEU A 534 -28.19 13.98 -1.23
N GLN A 535 -27.88 14.53 -0.05
CA GLN A 535 -28.86 14.77 1.01
C GLN A 535 -30.01 15.68 0.54
N ARG A 536 -29.72 16.75 -0.21
CA ARG A 536 -30.76 17.64 -0.75
C ARG A 536 -31.65 16.97 -1.79
N LEU A 537 -31.05 16.23 -2.73
CA LEU A 537 -31.81 15.46 -3.72
C LEU A 537 -32.76 14.49 -3.03
N LEU A 538 -32.25 13.75 -2.02
CA LEU A 538 -33.06 12.82 -1.24
C LEU A 538 -34.15 13.53 -0.43
N GLY A 539 -33.86 14.68 0.18
CA GLY A 539 -34.84 15.49 0.91
C GLY A 539 -35.98 16.01 0.02
N GLU A 540 -35.75 16.17 -1.29
CA GLU A 540 -36.78 16.50 -2.29
C GLU A 540 -37.44 15.25 -2.92
N ASN A 541 -37.24 14.06 -2.35
CA ASN A 541 -37.70 12.77 -2.87
C ASN A 541 -37.13 12.40 -4.25
N ILE A 542 -35.95 12.89 -4.61
CA ILE A 542 -35.26 12.59 -5.86
C ILE A 542 -34.30 11.40 -5.65
N SER A 543 -34.42 10.39 -6.50
CA SER A 543 -33.56 9.20 -6.46
C SER A 543 -32.10 9.52 -6.83
N VAL A 544 -31.15 9.03 -6.02
CA VAL A 544 -29.70 9.15 -6.28
C VAL A 544 -29.09 7.88 -6.88
N ARG A 545 -29.94 6.93 -7.29
CA ARG A 545 -29.50 5.65 -7.88
C ARG A 545 -28.68 5.83 -9.15
N ASN A 546 -28.99 6.85 -9.97
CA ASN A 546 -28.20 7.19 -11.15
C ASN A 546 -27.01 8.08 -10.79
N LEU A 547 -26.09 7.53 -9.99
CA LEU A 547 -24.93 8.27 -9.50
C LEU A 547 -24.02 8.75 -10.64
N LYS A 548 -23.97 8.03 -11.77
CA LYS A 548 -23.19 8.43 -12.94
C LYS A 548 -23.59 9.82 -13.45
N LEU A 549 -24.89 10.04 -13.67
CA LEU A 549 -25.40 11.31 -14.19
C LEU A 549 -25.18 12.47 -13.19
N ILE A 550 -25.34 12.18 -11.90
CA ILE A 550 -25.07 13.15 -10.83
C ILE A 550 -23.59 13.54 -10.81
N MET A 551 -22.68 12.56 -10.89
CA MET A 551 -21.24 12.81 -10.93
C MET A 551 -20.79 13.54 -12.20
N GLU A 552 -21.33 13.21 -13.38
CA GLU A 552 -21.07 13.96 -14.62
C GLU A 552 -21.52 15.42 -14.51
N SER A 553 -22.69 15.66 -13.91
CA SER A 553 -23.21 17.00 -13.65
C SER A 553 -22.31 17.77 -12.66
N LEU A 554 -21.85 17.11 -11.60
CA LEU A 554 -20.92 17.70 -10.63
C LEU A 554 -19.55 18.00 -11.24
N ALA A 555 -19.04 17.16 -12.14
CA ALA A 555 -17.79 17.43 -12.86
C ALA A 555 -17.91 18.64 -13.79
N LEU A 556 -19.02 18.75 -14.52
CA LEU A 556 -19.31 19.86 -15.44
C LEU A 556 -19.49 21.19 -14.70
N TRP A 557 -20.34 21.22 -13.67
CA TRP A 557 -20.77 22.46 -13.01
C TRP A 557 -19.98 22.80 -11.75
N GLY A 558 -19.26 21.84 -11.16
CA GLY A 558 -18.46 22.02 -9.95
C GLY A 558 -17.30 23.00 -10.10
N SER A 559 -16.79 23.18 -11.32
CA SER A 559 -15.74 24.15 -11.65
C SER A 559 -16.24 25.60 -11.73
N GLN A 560 -17.51 25.82 -12.09
CA GLN A 560 -18.07 27.15 -12.40
C GLN A 560 -18.85 27.78 -11.24
N ARG A 561 -19.37 27.00 -10.28
CA ARG A 561 -20.23 27.52 -9.20
C ARG A 561 -19.75 27.04 -7.82
N LYS A 562 -19.24 27.98 -7.01
CA LYS A 562 -18.76 27.70 -5.64
C LYS A 562 -19.87 27.53 -4.59
N ARG A 563 -21.14 27.84 -4.90
CA ARG A 563 -22.27 27.74 -3.95
C ARG A 563 -23.15 26.52 -4.28
N CYS A 564 -23.43 25.66 -3.29
CA CYS A 564 -24.25 24.44 -3.42
C CYS A 564 -25.69 24.69 -3.90
N HIS A 565 -26.24 25.89 -3.73
CA HIS A 565 -27.64 26.21 -4.07
C HIS A 565 -27.96 26.26 -5.57
N ASN A 566 -26.95 26.25 -6.44
CA ASN A 566 -27.12 26.32 -7.89
C ASN A 566 -26.74 25.00 -8.60
N ILE A 567 -26.55 23.92 -7.83
CA ILE A 567 -26.02 22.62 -8.28
C ILE A 567 -26.98 21.47 -7.91
N SER A 568 -27.65 21.57 -6.75
CA SER A 568 -28.96 20.94 -6.53
C SER A 568 -29.98 21.60 -7.43
#